data_AF-A0A1A0GZ36-F1
#
_entry.id   AF-A0A1A0GZ36-F1
#
_cell.length_a   1.000
_cell.length_b   1.000
_cell.length_c   1.000
_cell.angle_alpha   90.00
_cell.angle_beta   90.00
_cell.angle_gamma   90.00
#
_symmetry.space_group_name_H-M   'P 1'
#
loop_
_entity.id
_entity.type
_entity.pdbx_description
1 polymer ?
#
loop_
_entity_poly.entity_id
_entity_poly.type
_entity_poly.pdbx_seq_one_letter_code
_entity_poly.pdbx_strand_id
1 'polypeptide(L)'
;MTPPTMIYNTHTTTTASDELILRLQSDVQNTEVNFADWDSFKFAPIRESTVSRAMTKRYFEDLDKYTESDVVIVGAGSAGLSAAYVLAKNRPDLKIAIIEASVSPGGGCWLGGQLFSAMVLRKPAQHFLDEIEVAYEDEGDYVVVKHAALFMSTLMSKVLKFPNVKLFNATAVEDLITRRDETTDELRIAGVVTNWTLVALNHDTQSCMDPNTINANVVLSTTGHDGPFGAFSAKRLQSLCPKIKGDSFVLGGMRGLDMNKAEDAIVKGTREVAPGLVIAGMELAEVDGSNRMGPTFGAMALSGVKAAEEVLNVFDLRKKQNETCYGGSLQK
;
A
#
# COMPACT_ATOMS: atom_id res chain seq x y z
N MET A 1 10.57 -44.42 -14.75
CA MET A 1 11.85 -43.72 -14.54
C MET A 1 12.17 -42.95 -15.81
N THR A 2 11.85 -41.66 -15.80
CA THR A 2 12.10 -40.74 -16.91
C THR A 2 13.44 -40.04 -16.65
N PRO A 3 14.32 -39.82 -17.64
CA PRO A 3 15.65 -39.29 -17.39
C PRO A 3 15.60 -37.81 -16.98
N PRO A 4 16.63 -37.30 -16.29
CA PRO A 4 16.68 -35.90 -15.87
C PRO A 4 16.88 -34.98 -17.09
N THR A 5 15.99 -34.00 -17.24
CA THR A 5 16.12 -32.94 -18.24
C THR A 5 17.35 -32.09 -17.92
N MET A 6 18.37 -32.20 -18.77
CA MET A 6 19.55 -31.34 -18.74
C MET A 6 19.15 -29.88 -18.91
N ILE A 7 19.47 -29.06 -17.92
CA ILE A 7 19.42 -27.59 -18.03
C ILE A 7 20.65 -27.19 -18.85
N TYR A 8 20.43 -26.88 -20.12
CA TYR A 8 21.46 -26.22 -20.93
C TYR A 8 21.57 -24.76 -20.49
N ASN A 9 22.62 -24.44 -19.74
CA ASN A 9 23.13 -23.07 -19.68
C ASN A 9 23.79 -22.78 -21.04
N THR A 10 23.01 -22.30 -22.00
CA THR A 10 23.56 -21.68 -23.20
C THR A 10 24.16 -20.34 -22.80
N HIS A 11 25.47 -20.30 -22.57
CA HIS A 11 26.24 -19.08 -22.73
C HIS A 11 26.14 -18.68 -24.21
N THR A 12 25.20 -17.79 -24.53
CA THR A 12 25.18 -17.11 -25.82
C THR A 12 26.34 -16.12 -25.84
N THR A 13 27.42 -16.49 -26.53
CA THR A 13 28.37 -15.53 -27.08
C THR A 13 27.61 -14.66 -28.08
N THR A 14 27.20 -13.47 -27.65
CA THR A 14 26.69 -12.43 -28.53
C THR A 14 27.84 -11.91 -29.38
N THR A 15 27.84 -12.26 -30.66
CA THR A 15 28.53 -11.49 -31.70
C THR A 15 28.03 -10.04 -31.59
N ALA A 16 28.95 -9.07 -31.51
CA ALA A 16 28.65 -7.65 -31.45
C ALA A 16 27.82 -7.23 -32.66
N SER A 17 26.48 -7.27 -32.52
CA SER A 17 25.57 -6.53 -33.37
C SER A 17 25.70 -5.07 -32.99
N ASP A 18 25.79 -4.17 -33.98
CA ASP A 18 25.79 -2.72 -33.82
C ASP A 18 24.82 -2.31 -32.70
N GLU A 19 25.37 -2.05 -31.52
CA GLU A 19 24.57 -1.79 -30.33
C GLU A 19 24.03 -0.38 -30.48
N LEU A 20 22.72 -0.23 -30.65
CA LEU A 20 22.08 1.06 -30.75
C LEU A 20 22.39 1.87 -29.47
N ILE A 21 23.20 2.92 -29.61
CA ILE A 21 23.60 3.77 -28.47
C ILE A 21 22.52 4.83 -28.25
N LEU A 22 21.67 4.64 -27.24
CA LEU A 22 20.78 5.68 -26.74
C LEU A 22 21.56 6.65 -25.85
N ARG A 23 21.81 7.87 -26.33
CA ARG A 23 22.44 8.95 -25.57
C ARG A 23 21.36 9.89 -25.07
N LEU A 24 21.12 9.97 -23.77
CA LEU A 24 20.10 10.87 -23.18
C LEU A 24 20.67 12.23 -22.75
N GLN A 25 21.83 12.59 -23.29
CA GLN A 25 22.51 13.87 -23.02
C GLN A 25 22.78 14.57 -24.35
N SER A 26 22.55 15.88 -24.36
CA SER A 26 22.90 16.77 -25.48
C SER A 26 23.65 17.97 -24.96
N ASP A 27 24.64 18.45 -25.71
CA ASP A 27 25.25 19.75 -25.46
C ASP A 27 24.32 20.86 -25.96
N VAL A 28 24.10 21.88 -25.14
CA VAL A 28 23.28 23.07 -25.48
C VAL A 28 23.88 23.83 -26.66
N GLN A 29 25.18 23.70 -26.91
CA GLN A 29 25.87 24.33 -28.04
C GLN A 29 25.67 23.59 -29.37
N ASN A 30 25.15 22.36 -29.37
CA ASN A 30 24.94 21.61 -30.60
C ASN A 30 23.73 22.16 -31.37
N THR A 31 23.93 22.46 -32.65
CA THR A 31 22.86 22.92 -33.55
C THR A 31 21.89 21.80 -33.96
N GLU A 32 22.29 20.53 -33.77
CA GLU A 32 21.50 19.34 -34.07
C GLU A 32 21.58 18.36 -32.90
N VAL A 33 20.43 17.87 -32.43
CA VAL A 33 20.31 16.98 -31.27
C VAL A 33 19.84 15.61 -31.73
N ASN A 34 20.68 14.60 -31.58
CA ASN A 34 20.38 13.21 -31.92
C ASN A 34 20.65 12.30 -30.71
N PHE A 35 19.59 11.67 -30.19
CA PHE A 35 19.69 10.76 -29.04
C PHE A 35 19.88 9.29 -29.45
N ALA A 36 19.53 8.95 -30.68
CA ALA A 36 19.77 7.66 -31.32
C ALA A 36 19.72 7.86 -32.85
N ASP A 37 20.18 6.87 -33.59
CA ASP A 37 19.85 6.74 -35.01
C ASP A 37 18.42 6.17 -35.11
N TRP A 38 17.44 7.05 -35.36
CA TRP A 38 16.04 6.68 -35.46
C TRP A 38 15.69 6.01 -36.79
N ASP A 39 16.51 6.18 -37.82
CA ASP A 39 16.28 5.58 -39.14
C ASP A 39 16.67 4.09 -39.14
N SER A 40 17.72 3.73 -38.38
CA SER A 40 18.11 2.32 -38.17
C SER A 40 17.49 1.67 -36.93
N PHE A 41 16.72 2.43 -36.14
CA PHE A 41 16.10 1.94 -34.91
C PHE A 41 15.16 0.76 -35.17
N LYS A 42 15.39 -0.33 -34.44
CA LYS A 42 14.47 -1.46 -34.35
C LYS A 42 14.55 -2.11 -32.98
N PHE A 43 13.39 -2.49 -32.43
CA PHE A 43 13.35 -3.38 -31.29
C PHE A 43 13.77 -4.80 -31.67
N ALA A 44 14.22 -5.58 -30.68
CA ALA A 44 14.38 -7.01 -30.86
C ALA A 44 13.02 -7.68 -31.18
N PRO A 45 12.97 -8.72 -32.04
CA PRO A 45 11.73 -9.43 -32.34
C PRO A 45 11.11 -10.06 -31.09
N ILE A 46 9.77 -10.03 -31.00
CA ILE A 46 9.01 -10.63 -29.90
C ILE A 46 7.71 -11.25 -30.43
N ARG A 47 7.17 -12.25 -29.70
CA ARG A 47 5.86 -12.86 -29.96
C ARG A 47 4.90 -12.50 -28.82
N GLU A 48 3.64 -12.25 -29.13
CA GLU A 48 2.60 -11.81 -28.18
C GLU A 48 2.47 -12.79 -27.00
N SER A 49 2.51 -14.10 -27.27
CA SER A 49 2.44 -15.14 -26.23
C SER A 49 3.61 -15.09 -25.23
N THR A 50 4.77 -14.55 -25.62
CA THR A 50 5.92 -14.36 -24.72
C THR A 50 5.59 -13.29 -23.69
N VAL A 51 4.94 -12.19 -24.11
CA VAL A 51 4.53 -11.10 -23.22
C VAL A 51 3.42 -11.57 -22.27
N SER A 52 2.39 -12.26 -22.80
CA SER A 52 1.31 -12.81 -21.98
C SER A 52 1.84 -13.74 -20.88
N ARG A 53 2.70 -14.71 -21.24
CA ARG A 53 3.33 -15.62 -20.27
C ARG A 53 4.24 -14.90 -19.29
N ALA A 54 4.98 -13.88 -19.72
CA ALA A 54 5.87 -13.13 -18.85
C ALA A 54 5.11 -12.42 -17.72
N MET A 55 3.93 -11.85 -18.02
CA MET A 55 3.08 -11.18 -17.04
C MET A 55 2.35 -12.18 -16.14
N THR A 56 1.67 -13.16 -16.73
CA THR A 56 0.85 -14.10 -15.95
C THR A 56 1.72 -14.92 -15.01
N LYS A 57 2.86 -15.46 -15.46
CA LYS A 57 3.78 -16.20 -14.59
C LYS A 57 4.13 -15.41 -13.33
N ARG A 58 4.51 -14.14 -13.46
CA ARG A 58 4.89 -13.28 -12.33
C ARG A 58 3.71 -12.94 -11.43
N TYR A 59 2.56 -12.59 -12.02
CA TYR A 59 1.39 -12.24 -11.23
C TYR A 59 0.87 -13.43 -10.40
N PHE A 60 0.90 -14.64 -10.97
CA PHE A 60 0.51 -15.85 -10.24
C PHE A 60 1.57 -16.30 -9.22
N GLU A 61 2.86 -16.09 -9.48
CA GLU A 61 3.93 -16.25 -8.46
C GLU A 61 3.71 -15.29 -7.28
N ASP A 62 3.29 -14.04 -7.54
CA ASP A 62 2.95 -13.09 -6.49
C ASP A 62 1.69 -13.51 -5.71
N LEU A 63 0.64 -13.96 -6.40
CA LEU A 63 -0.58 -14.46 -5.75
C LEU A 63 -0.28 -15.64 -4.82
N ASP A 64 0.53 -16.60 -5.27
CA ASP A 64 0.94 -17.75 -4.47
C ASP A 64 1.77 -17.32 -3.24
N LYS A 65 2.78 -16.46 -3.46
CA LYS A 65 3.67 -15.98 -2.39
C LYS A 65 2.93 -15.18 -1.30
N TYR A 66 1.97 -14.33 -1.71
CA TYR A 66 1.31 -13.37 -0.83
C TYR A 66 -0.10 -13.80 -0.38
N THR A 67 -0.63 -14.95 -0.80
CA THR A 67 -1.90 -15.48 -0.25
C THR A 67 -1.82 -15.71 1.27
N GLU A 68 -0.62 -16.02 1.77
CA GLU A 68 -0.23 -15.93 3.17
C GLU A 68 0.75 -14.77 3.33
N SER A 69 0.31 -13.63 3.87
CA SER A 69 1.14 -12.44 4.06
C SER A 69 1.44 -12.19 5.54
N ASP A 70 2.55 -11.53 5.83
CA ASP A 70 2.84 -11.10 7.20
C ASP A 70 2.04 -9.86 7.55
N VAL A 71 2.04 -8.87 6.65
CA VAL A 71 1.27 -7.64 6.79
C VAL A 71 0.50 -7.39 5.50
N VAL A 72 -0.79 -7.07 5.64
CA VAL A 72 -1.60 -6.54 4.54
C VAL A 72 -1.91 -5.07 4.82
N ILE A 73 -1.58 -4.19 3.87
CA ILE A 73 -1.92 -2.77 3.91
C ILE A 73 -3.06 -2.51 2.94
N VAL A 74 -4.19 -1.98 3.42
CA VAL A 74 -5.37 -1.67 2.62
C VAL A 74 -5.41 -0.18 2.31
N GLY A 75 -5.28 0.16 1.03
CA GLY A 75 -5.18 1.53 0.52
C GLY A 75 -3.74 2.03 0.42
N ALA A 76 -3.28 2.28 -0.80
CA ALA A 76 -1.96 2.82 -1.11
C ALA A 76 -1.98 4.37 -1.17
N GLY A 77 -2.66 5.00 -0.21
CA GLY A 77 -2.61 6.46 -0.01
C GLY A 77 -1.32 6.91 0.68
N SER A 78 -1.22 8.20 1.00
CA SER A 78 -0.04 8.77 1.68
C SER A 78 0.28 8.08 3.01
N ALA A 79 -0.72 7.78 3.84
CA ALA A 79 -0.51 7.07 5.11
C ALA A 79 -0.07 5.61 4.90
N GLY A 80 -0.75 4.87 4.01
CA GLY A 80 -0.44 3.47 3.72
C GLY A 80 0.95 3.27 3.12
N LEU A 81 1.34 4.12 2.16
CA LEU A 81 2.68 4.07 1.56
C LEU A 81 3.77 4.57 2.51
N SER A 82 3.46 5.51 3.42
CA SER A 82 4.41 5.92 4.46
C SER A 82 4.67 4.77 5.44
N ALA A 83 3.61 4.07 5.86
CA ALA A 83 3.74 2.86 6.69
C ALA A 83 4.49 1.74 5.97
N ALA A 84 4.17 1.48 4.70
CA ALA A 84 4.84 0.47 3.88
C ALA A 84 6.35 0.73 3.78
N TYR A 85 6.75 1.99 3.57
CA TYR A 85 8.16 2.38 3.53
C TYR A 85 8.88 2.06 4.84
N VAL A 86 8.31 2.47 5.97
CA VAL A 86 8.91 2.25 7.29
C VAL A 86 8.97 0.75 7.62
N LEU A 87 7.89 0.00 7.37
CA LEU A 87 7.83 -1.44 7.62
C LEU A 87 8.85 -2.19 6.76
N ALA A 88 8.85 -1.97 5.45
CA ALA A 88 9.72 -2.68 4.52
C ALA A 88 11.21 -2.43 4.80
N LYS A 89 11.56 -1.18 5.14
CA LYS A 89 12.93 -0.79 5.51
C LYS A 89 13.42 -1.49 6.78
N ASN A 90 12.58 -1.56 7.81
CA ASN A 90 12.97 -2.06 9.14
C ASN A 90 12.81 -3.58 9.30
N ARG A 91 11.95 -4.20 8.48
CA ARG A 91 11.66 -5.63 8.51
C ARG A 91 11.70 -6.24 7.11
N PRO A 92 12.91 -6.34 6.51
CA PRO A 92 13.07 -6.91 5.17
C PRO A 92 12.67 -8.40 5.11
N ASP A 93 12.50 -9.05 6.25
CA ASP A 93 12.02 -10.43 6.40
C ASP A 93 10.50 -10.58 6.22
N LEU A 94 9.71 -9.52 6.43
CA LEU A 94 8.25 -9.59 6.38
C LEU A 94 7.69 -9.45 4.97
N LYS A 95 6.75 -10.31 4.60
CA LYS A 95 5.95 -10.18 3.37
C LYS A 95 4.85 -9.13 3.53
N ILE A 96 5.00 -8.01 2.82
CA ILE A 96 4.06 -6.88 2.86
C ILE A 96 3.25 -6.83 1.56
N ALA A 97 1.97 -7.17 1.62
CA ALA A 97 1.02 -7.00 0.51
C ALA A 97 0.27 -5.69 0.66
N ILE A 98 0.27 -4.85 -0.38
CA ILE A 98 -0.50 -3.61 -0.45
C ILE A 98 -1.66 -3.84 -1.41
N ILE A 99 -2.89 -3.68 -0.93
CA ILE A 99 -4.12 -3.83 -1.71
C ILE A 99 -4.68 -2.45 -1.99
N GLU A 100 -4.73 -2.06 -3.26
CA GLU A 100 -5.18 -0.75 -3.71
C GLU A 100 -6.33 -0.91 -4.71
N ALA A 101 -7.48 -0.31 -4.36
CA ALA A 101 -8.68 -0.42 -5.18
C ALA A 101 -8.51 0.27 -6.54
N SER A 102 -7.82 1.40 -6.60
CA SER A 102 -7.62 2.14 -7.84
C SER A 102 -6.57 1.47 -8.73
N VAL A 103 -6.64 1.72 -10.04
CA VAL A 103 -5.53 1.37 -10.94
C VAL A 103 -4.28 2.16 -10.55
N SER A 104 -4.44 3.46 -10.28
CA SER A 104 -3.36 4.33 -9.85
C SER A 104 -3.30 4.40 -8.31
N PRO A 105 -2.24 3.93 -7.65
CA PRO A 105 -2.02 4.17 -6.22
C PRO A 105 -1.76 5.66 -5.95
N GLY A 106 -1.65 6.03 -4.67
CA GLY A 106 -1.38 7.39 -4.20
C GLY A 106 -2.60 8.08 -3.56
N GLY A 107 -3.81 7.53 -3.75
CA GLY A 107 -5.05 8.08 -3.18
C GLY A 107 -5.23 9.57 -3.51
N GLY A 108 -5.60 10.37 -2.51
CA GLY A 108 -5.75 11.83 -2.65
C GLY A 108 -4.44 12.63 -2.73
N CYS A 109 -3.28 11.98 -2.73
CA CYS A 109 -1.96 12.62 -2.58
C CYS A 109 -1.32 13.04 -3.92
N TRP A 110 -2.13 13.22 -4.96
CA TRP A 110 -1.67 13.72 -6.28
C TRP A 110 -1.79 15.25 -6.41
N LEU A 111 -2.58 15.87 -5.55
CA LEU A 111 -2.90 17.29 -5.56
C LEU A 111 -2.85 17.86 -4.14
N GLY A 112 -2.77 19.18 -4.05
CA GLY A 112 -3.12 19.93 -2.85
C GLY A 112 -4.64 20.19 -2.78
N GLY A 113 -5.04 21.29 -2.14
CA GLY A 113 -6.44 21.69 -2.07
C GLY A 113 -6.96 22.22 -3.41
N GLN A 114 -8.24 21.97 -3.71
CA GLN A 114 -8.95 22.60 -4.85
C GLN A 114 -8.24 22.44 -6.20
N LEU A 115 -7.63 21.27 -6.45
CA LEU A 115 -6.86 20.96 -7.67
C LEU A 115 -5.55 21.74 -7.83
N PHE A 116 -5.10 22.49 -6.82
CA PHE A 116 -3.77 23.08 -6.81
C PHE A 116 -2.69 22.02 -6.57
N SER A 117 -1.41 22.38 -6.78
CA SER A 117 -0.30 21.42 -6.79
C SER A 117 0.44 21.30 -5.45
N ALA A 118 0.68 22.42 -4.78
CA ALA A 118 1.56 22.50 -3.62
C ALA A 118 1.07 21.60 -2.47
N MET A 119 2.02 20.90 -1.84
CA MET A 119 1.75 20.02 -0.71
C MET A 119 2.38 20.61 0.54
N VAL A 120 1.53 20.99 1.50
CA VAL A 120 1.95 21.56 2.79
C VAL A 120 2.08 20.46 3.83
N LEU A 121 3.20 20.47 4.57
CA LEU A 121 3.42 19.61 5.74
C LEU A 121 3.88 20.46 6.92
N ARG A 122 3.13 20.41 8.03
CA ARG A 122 3.55 21.03 9.29
C ARG A 122 4.72 20.27 9.93
N LYS A 123 5.63 20.99 10.58
CA LYS A 123 6.75 20.37 11.31
C LYS A 123 6.22 19.58 12.53
N PRO A 124 6.80 18.43 12.90
CA PRO A 124 8.10 17.89 12.46
C PRO A 124 8.04 16.92 11.26
N ALA A 125 7.00 16.96 10.42
CA ALA A 125 6.85 16.00 9.32
C ALA A 125 7.90 16.14 8.20
N GLN A 126 8.63 17.25 8.14
CA GLN A 126 9.74 17.45 7.20
C GLN A 126 10.86 16.40 7.38
N HIS A 127 11.04 15.84 8.59
CA HIS A 127 12.01 14.76 8.79
C HIS A 127 11.70 13.51 7.98
N PHE A 128 10.42 13.26 7.70
CA PHE A 128 10.04 12.17 6.80
C PHE A 128 10.38 12.52 5.34
N LEU A 129 10.26 13.79 4.94
CA LEU A 129 10.68 14.26 3.61
C LEU A 129 12.20 14.13 3.43
N ASP A 130 12.99 14.50 4.45
CA ASP A 130 14.44 14.34 4.48
C ASP A 130 14.82 12.86 4.25
N GLU A 131 14.18 11.96 4.99
CA GLU A 131 14.39 10.51 4.91
C GLU A 131 14.12 9.94 3.50
N ILE A 132 13.10 10.45 2.80
CA ILE A 132 12.78 10.02 1.43
C ILE A 132 13.42 10.93 0.36
N GLU A 133 14.26 11.88 0.75
CA GLU A 133 14.99 12.81 -0.12
C GLU A 133 14.07 13.63 -1.04
N VAL A 134 12.93 14.09 -0.50
CA VAL A 134 12.01 14.98 -1.21
C VAL A 134 12.31 16.43 -0.83
N ALA A 135 12.75 17.22 -1.80
CA ALA A 135 13.00 18.64 -1.61
C ALA A 135 11.72 19.42 -1.27
N TYR A 136 11.87 20.42 -0.40
CA TYR A 136 10.81 21.31 0.05
C TYR A 136 11.35 22.72 0.29
N GLU A 137 10.44 23.69 0.34
CA GLU A 137 10.69 25.06 0.77
C GLU A 137 10.30 25.20 2.25
N ASP A 138 11.17 25.75 3.08
CA ASP A 138 10.94 25.90 4.53
C ASP A 138 10.31 27.27 4.83
N GLU A 139 9.12 27.26 5.43
CA GLU A 139 8.30 28.44 5.73
C GLU A 139 8.13 28.67 7.25
N GLY A 140 9.05 28.13 8.07
CA GLY A 140 9.01 28.26 9.54
C GLY A 140 8.35 27.05 10.20
N ASP A 141 7.07 27.15 10.58
CA ASP A 141 6.35 26.06 11.28
C ASP A 141 5.86 24.93 10.34
N TYR A 142 6.03 25.12 9.02
CA TYR A 142 5.66 24.16 7.99
C TYR A 142 6.64 24.23 6.82
N VAL A 143 6.56 23.25 5.94
CA VAL A 143 7.31 23.16 4.70
C VAL A 143 6.37 22.91 3.53
N VAL A 144 6.81 23.27 2.32
CA VAL A 144 6.03 23.13 1.09
C VAL A 144 6.80 22.30 0.08
N VAL A 145 6.24 21.14 -0.29
CA VAL A 145 6.70 20.39 -1.45
C VAL A 145 6.06 20.99 -2.69
N LYS A 146 6.88 21.33 -3.70
CA LYS A 146 6.44 22.04 -4.92
C LYS A 146 5.24 21.41 -5.61
N HIS A 147 5.09 20.09 -5.51
CA HIS A 147 3.94 19.36 -6.02
C HIS A 147 3.70 18.09 -5.20
N ALA A 148 2.45 17.84 -4.79
CA ALA A 148 2.05 16.60 -4.10
C ALA A 148 2.52 15.32 -4.84
N ALA A 149 2.43 15.33 -6.18
CA ALA A 149 2.94 14.26 -7.04
C ALA A 149 4.44 13.98 -6.87
N LEU A 150 5.28 14.97 -6.55
CA LEU A 150 6.71 14.76 -6.29
C LEU A 150 6.91 13.89 -5.05
N PHE A 151 6.22 14.23 -3.95
CA PHE A 151 6.22 13.42 -2.73
C PHE A 151 5.70 12.01 -3.04
N MET A 152 4.53 11.91 -3.67
CA MET A 152 3.85 10.63 -3.80
C MET A 152 4.57 9.67 -4.75
N SER A 153 5.05 10.16 -5.89
CA SER A 153 5.83 9.34 -6.84
C SER A 153 7.18 8.91 -6.27
N THR A 154 7.85 9.78 -5.51
CA THR A 154 9.14 9.44 -4.86
C THR A 154 8.95 8.36 -3.81
N LEU A 155 8.00 8.55 -2.89
CA LEU A 155 7.69 7.57 -1.86
C LEU A 155 7.28 6.22 -2.47
N MET A 156 6.37 6.24 -3.45
CA MET A 156 5.95 5.02 -4.16
C MET A 156 7.14 4.32 -4.84
N SER A 157 8.02 5.06 -5.52
CA SER A 157 9.22 4.50 -6.16
C SER A 157 10.15 3.83 -5.15
N LYS A 158 10.35 4.45 -3.97
CA LYS A 158 11.16 3.86 -2.89
C LYS A 158 10.50 2.61 -2.31
N VAL A 159 9.18 2.63 -2.09
CA VAL A 159 8.41 1.48 -1.58
C VAL A 159 8.47 0.29 -2.54
N LEU A 160 8.20 0.51 -3.83
CA LEU A 160 8.13 -0.56 -4.84
C LEU A 160 9.49 -1.18 -5.18
N LYS A 161 10.60 -0.56 -4.75
CA LYS A 161 11.95 -1.12 -4.88
C LYS A 161 12.28 -2.16 -3.80
N PHE A 162 11.53 -2.23 -2.71
CA PHE A 162 11.76 -3.23 -1.67
C PHE A 162 11.37 -4.63 -2.16
N PRO A 163 12.23 -5.65 -2.01
CA PRO A 163 11.98 -7.00 -2.53
C PRO A 163 10.88 -7.77 -1.77
N ASN A 164 10.49 -7.27 -0.60
CA ASN A 164 9.49 -7.86 0.28
C ASN A 164 8.12 -7.17 0.19
N VAL A 165 7.97 -6.14 -0.66
CA VAL A 165 6.72 -5.44 -0.92
C VAL A 165 6.09 -5.89 -2.23
N LYS A 166 4.78 -6.11 -2.22
CA LYS A 166 3.98 -6.30 -3.43
C LYS A 166 2.78 -5.37 -3.44
N LEU A 167 2.60 -4.66 -4.55
CA LEU A 167 1.40 -3.88 -4.81
C LEU A 167 0.43 -4.67 -5.70
N PHE A 168 -0.77 -4.90 -5.19
CA PHE A 168 -1.94 -5.37 -5.92
C PHE A 168 -2.90 -4.19 -6.10
N ASN A 169 -2.65 -3.39 -7.12
CA ASN A 169 -3.55 -2.32 -7.56
C ASN A 169 -4.67 -2.88 -8.44
N ALA A 170 -5.75 -2.10 -8.60
CA ALA A 170 -7.01 -2.55 -9.19
C ALA A 170 -7.68 -3.72 -8.45
N THR A 171 -7.36 -3.88 -7.16
CA THR A 171 -7.88 -4.92 -6.28
C THR A 171 -8.52 -4.27 -5.06
N ALA A 172 -9.82 -4.49 -4.85
CA ALA A 172 -10.55 -3.98 -3.71
C ALA A 172 -10.56 -5.01 -2.57
N VAL A 173 -10.61 -4.53 -1.34
CA VAL A 173 -11.00 -5.34 -0.18
C VAL A 173 -12.51 -5.17 0.02
N GLU A 174 -13.22 -6.30 0.04
CA GLU A 174 -14.69 -6.33 0.15
C GLU A 174 -15.17 -6.84 1.52
N ASP A 175 -14.33 -7.61 2.22
CA ASP A 175 -14.58 -8.08 3.58
C ASP A 175 -13.26 -8.33 4.33
N LEU A 176 -13.36 -8.59 5.63
CA LEU A 176 -12.25 -8.97 6.51
C LEU A 176 -12.36 -10.45 6.87
N ILE A 177 -11.24 -11.15 6.88
CA ILE A 177 -11.17 -12.51 7.43
C ILE A 177 -11.15 -12.38 8.95
N THR A 178 -12.09 -13.03 9.63
CA THR A 178 -12.22 -12.96 11.09
C THR A 178 -11.98 -14.32 11.77
N ARG A 179 -11.47 -14.29 12.99
CA ARG A 179 -11.36 -15.43 13.90
C ARG A 179 -11.96 -15.04 15.25
N ARG A 180 -12.48 -16.02 15.98
CA ARG A 180 -12.91 -15.85 17.37
C ARG A 180 -12.02 -16.67 18.27
N ASP A 181 -11.59 -16.07 19.37
CA ASP A 181 -10.97 -16.82 20.44
C ASP A 181 -12.04 -17.68 21.14
N GLU A 182 -11.80 -18.98 21.27
CA GLU A 182 -12.80 -19.90 21.83
C GLU A 182 -13.06 -19.67 23.33
N THR A 183 -12.12 -19.03 24.03
CA THR A 183 -12.20 -18.77 25.47
C THR A 183 -12.80 -17.40 25.77
N THR A 184 -12.37 -16.37 25.03
CA THR A 184 -12.77 -14.98 25.29
C THR A 184 -13.92 -14.50 24.39
N ASP A 185 -14.26 -15.25 23.34
CA ASP A 185 -15.14 -14.83 22.23
C ASP A 185 -14.70 -13.51 21.55
N GLU A 186 -13.43 -13.13 21.73
CA GLU A 186 -12.87 -11.93 21.13
C GLU A 186 -12.73 -12.12 19.62
N LEU A 187 -13.34 -11.20 18.85
CA LEU A 187 -13.21 -11.17 17.40
C LEU A 187 -11.88 -10.54 17.00
N ARG A 188 -11.13 -11.25 16.17
CA ARG A 188 -9.82 -10.87 15.67
C ARG A 188 -9.81 -10.86 14.15
N ILE A 189 -9.14 -9.88 13.56
CA ILE A 189 -8.90 -9.81 12.12
C ILE A 189 -7.64 -10.62 11.77
N ALA A 190 -7.72 -11.40 10.69
CA ALA A 190 -6.70 -12.38 10.30
C ALA A 190 -6.43 -12.39 8.78
N GLY A 191 -6.84 -11.33 8.08
CA GLY A 191 -6.69 -11.21 6.64
C GLY A 191 -7.81 -10.40 5.97
N VAL A 192 -7.81 -10.42 4.65
CA VAL A 192 -8.72 -9.65 3.80
C VAL A 192 -9.37 -10.53 2.74
N VAL A 193 -10.61 -10.18 2.40
CA VAL A 193 -11.35 -10.75 1.27
C VAL A 193 -11.25 -9.77 0.13
N THR A 194 -10.74 -10.23 -1.01
CA THR A 194 -10.31 -9.37 -2.13
C THR A 194 -11.04 -9.71 -3.41
N ASN A 195 -11.17 -8.74 -4.28
CA ASN A 195 -11.64 -8.97 -5.64
C ASN A 195 -11.06 -7.91 -6.57
N TRP A 196 -11.21 -8.08 -7.88
CA TRP A 196 -11.00 -6.97 -8.79
C TRP A 196 -11.95 -5.85 -8.45
N THR A 197 -11.47 -4.62 -8.42
CA THR A 197 -12.32 -3.47 -8.04
C THR A 197 -13.54 -3.32 -8.93
N LEU A 198 -13.41 -3.62 -10.22
CA LEU A 198 -14.55 -3.60 -11.14
C LEU A 198 -15.58 -4.68 -10.82
N VAL A 199 -15.17 -5.84 -10.30
CA VAL A 199 -16.11 -6.85 -9.83
C VAL A 199 -16.84 -6.34 -8.58
N ALA A 200 -16.09 -5.80 -7.62
CA ALA A 200 -16.62 -5.26 -6.37
C ALA A 200 -17.67 -4.14 -6.56
N LEU A 201 -17.49 -3.32 -7.60
CA LEU A 201 -18.43 -2.24 -7.94
C LEU A 201 -19.67 -2.70 -8.74
N ASN A 202 -19.74 -3.98 -9.14
CA ASN A 202 -20.72 -4.45 -10.12
C ASN A 202 -21.41 -5.77 -9.73
N HIS A 203 -21.43 -6.13 -8.43
CA HIS A 203 -22.11 -7.34 -7.92
C HIS A 203 -23.59 -7.44 -8.33
N ASP A 204 -24.30 -6.32 -8.43
CA ASP A 204 -25.73 -6.29 -8.78
C ASP A 204 -26.01 -6.34 -10.30
N THR A 205 -24.96 -6.38 -11.14
CA THR A 205 -25.11 -6.26 -12.60
C THR A 205 -24.74 -7.53 -13.37
N GLN A 206 -24.27 -8.56 -12.66
CA GLN A 206 -23.84 -9.85 -13.22
C GLN A 206 -24.33 -11.01 -12.33
N SER A 207 -24.05 -12.24 -12.73
CA SER A 207 -24.13 -13.37 -11.79
C SER A 207 -23.10 -13.21 -10.67
N CYS A 208 -23.33 -13.85 -9.52
CA CYS A 208 -22.40 -13.78 -8.39
C CYS A 208 -20.96 -14.13 -8.80
N MET A 209 -20.01 -13.29 -8.41
CA MET A 209 -18.58 -13.45 -8.67
C MET A 209 -17.85 -13.49 -7.33
N ASP A 210 -17.65 -14.69 -6.81
CA ASP A 210 -17.05 -14.87 -5.50
C ASP A 210 -15.67 -14.20 -5.39
N PRO A 211 -15.33 -13.66 -4.21
CA PRO A 211 -14.04 -13.04 -3.97
C PRO A 211 -12.93 -14.09 -3.76
N ASN A 212 -11.69 -13.62 -3.73
CA ASN A 212 -10.50 -14.36 -3.30
C ASN A 212 -10.07 -13.93 -1.89
N THR A 213 -9.07 -14.57 -1.29
CA THR A 213 -8.64 -14.33 0.10
C THR A 213 -7.13 -14.17 0.25
N ILE A 214 -6.74 -13.30 1.18
CA ILE A 214 -5.35 -13.17 1.64
C ILE A 214 -5.33 -13.23 3.16
N ASN A 215 -4.65 -14.22 3.72
CA ASN A 215 -4.41 -14.34 5.14
C ASN A 215 -3.30 -13.36 5.58
N ALA A 216 -3.42 -12.80 6.78
CA ALA A 216 -2.46 -11.86 7.33
C ALA A 216 -2.29 -11.98 8.84
N ASN A 217 -1.06 -11.75 9.34
CA ASN A 217 -0.82 -11.59 10.78
C ASN A 217 -1.35 -10.26 11.30
N VAL A 218 -1.13 -9.18 10.55
CA VAL A 218 -1.68 -7.87 10.87
C VAL A 218 -2.23 -7.22 9.59
N VAL A 219 -3.44 -6.69 9.68
CA VAL A 219 -4.02 -5.81 8.65
C VAL A 219 -3.85 -4.36 9.09
N LEU A 220 -3.25 -3.54 8.24
CA LEU A 220 -3.18 -2.09 8.38
C LEU A 220 -4.16 -1.46 7.39
N SER A 221 -5.23 -0.83 7.88
CA SER A 221 -6.20 -0.13 7.03
C SER A 221 -5.92 1.37 7.00
N THR A 222 -5.74 1.88 5.77
CA THR A 222 -5.45 3.29 5.45
C THR A 222 -6.31 3.75 4.27
N THR A 223 -7.58 3.38 4.25
CA THR A 223 -8.50 3.58 3.10
C THR A 223 -9.03 5.01 2.96
N GLY A 224 -8.56 5.94 3.80
CA GLY A 224 -9.04 7.32 3.82
C GLY A 224 -10.49 7.42 4.29
N HIS A 225 -11.17 8.50 3.90
CA HIS A 225 -12.55 8.78 4.31
C HIS A 225 -13.52 9.01 3.14
N ASP A 226 -12.98 9.17 1.92
CA ASP A 226 -13.74 9.56 0.73
C ASP A 226 -13.99 8.38 -0.23
N GLY A 227 -14.95 8.56 -1.13
CA GLY A 227 -15.21 7.64 -2.23
C GLY A 227 -15.92 6.34 -1.81
N PRO A 228 -16.18 5.44 -2.77
CA PRO A 228 -16.95 4.22 -2.53
C PRO A 228 -16.27 3.24 -1.55
N PHE A 229 -14.94 3.30 -1.44
CA PHE A 229 -14.15 2.43 -0.56
C PHE A 229 -13.59 3.15 0.68
N GLY A 230 -13.97 4.41 0.91
CA GLY A 230 -13.47 5.20 2.03
C GLY A 230 -13.91 4.63 3.38
N ALA A 231 -12.98 4.59 4.33
CA ALA A 231 -13.16 4.09 5.68
C ALA A 231 -13.72 2.66 5.75
N PHE A 232 -13.29 1.80 4.83
CA PHE A 232 -13.83 0.46 4.65
C PHE A 232 -13.77 -0.37 5.93
N SER A 233 -12.59 -0.49 6.54
CA SER A 233 -12.38 -1.39 7.70
C SER A 233 -13.08 -0.83 8.94
N ALA A 234 -13.09 0.49 9.12
CA ALA A 234 -13.86 1.15 10.16
C ALA A 234 -15.37 0.85 10.05
N LYS A 235 -15.97 1.02 8.85
CA LYS A 235 -17.38 0.71 8.59
C LYS A 235 -17.67 -0.79 8.73
N ARG A 236 -16.74 -1.64 8.29
CA ARG A 236 -16.90 -3.09 8.40
C ARG A 236 -16.85 -3.55 9.85
N LEU A 237 -15.95 -3.02 10.67
CA LEU A 237 -15.94 -3.28 12.11
C LEU A 237 -17.27 -2.93 12.76
N GLN A 238 -17.88 -1.79 12.45
CA GLN A 238 -19.20 -1.44 12.97
C GLN A 238 -20.26 -2.48 12.58
N SER A 239 -20.21 -3.00 11.35
CA SER A 239 -21.15 -4.02 10.88
C SER A 239 -20.93 -5.39 11.53
N LEU A 240 -19.68 -5.71 11.91
CA LEU A 240 -19.32 -6.95 12.60
C LEU A 240 -19.66 -6.92 14.10
N CYS A 241 -19.96 -5.74 14.65
CA CYS A 241 -20.31 -5.52 16.06
C CYS A 241 -19.38 -6.22 17.07
N PRO A 242 -18.04 -6.14 16.96
CA PRO A 242 -17.15 -6.70 17.97
C PRO A 242 -17.33 -5.94 19.29
N LYS A 243 -17.09 -6.65 20.40
CA LYS A 243 -16.94 -6.02 21.71
C LYS A 243 -15.49 -5.55 21.85
N ILE A 244 -15.30 -4.25 22.01
CA ILE A 244 -14.00 -3.64 22.23
C ILE A 244 -14.04 -3.00 23.62
N LYS A 245 -13.19 -3.49 24.53
CA LYS A 245 -13.20 -3.09 25.96
C LYS A 245 -14.57 -3.27 26.65
N GLY A 246 -15.36 -4.24 26.20
CA GLY A 246 -16.66 -4.58 26.79
C GLY A 246 -17.87 -3.96 26.07
N ASP A 247 -17.66 -2.91 25.27
CA ASP A 247 -18.73 -2.23 24.55
C ASP A 247 -18.74 -2.58 23.06
N SER A 248 -19.92 -2.55 22.43
CA SER A 248 -20.01 -2.71 20.98
C SER A 248 -19.31 -1.55 20.27
N PHE A 249 -18.51 -1.88 19.24
CA PHE A 249 -17.84 -0.85 18.44
C PHE A 249 -18.86 0.03 17.69
N VAL A 250 -18.70 1.35 17.82
CA VAL A 250 -19.50 2.37 17.14
C VAL A 250 -18.56 3.41 16.53
N LEU A 251 -18.83 3.81 15.29
CA LEU A 251 -18.07 4.88 14.64
C LEU A 251 -18.32 6.22 15.32
N GLY A 252 -17.23 6.97 15.58
CA GLY A 252 -17.33 8.35 16.01
C GLY A 252 -17.88 9.27 14.92
N GLY A 253 -17.48 9.05 13.66
CA GLY A 253 -17.85 9.84 12.49
C GLY A 253 -17.03 11.13 12.37
N MET A 254 -16.32 11.30 11.26
CA MET A 254 -15.43 12.45 11.04
C MET A 254 -16.13 13.80 11.26
N ARG A 255 -15.46 14.74 11.92
CA ARG A 255 -16.00 16.07 12.27
C ARG A 255 -15.55 17.15 11.29
N GLY A 256 -15.98 18.38 11.56
CA GLY A 256 -15.59 19.58 10.81
C GLY A 256 -14.07 19.80 10.76
N LEU A 257 -13.63 20.75 9.93
CA LEU A 257 -12.21 21.02 9.71
C LEU A 257 -11.62 21.85 10.85
N ASP A 258 -10.56 21.33 11.48
CA ASP A 258 -9.71 22.01 12.49
C ASP A 258 -8.31 21.41 12.39
N MET A 259 -7.41 22.03 11.61
CA MET A 259 -6.08 21.49 11.32
C MET A 259 -5.23 21.25 12.58
N ASN A 260 -5.32 22.14 13.55
CA ASN A 260 -4.50 22.07 14.77
C ASN A 260 -4.87 20.86 15.61
N LYS A 261 -6.17 20.58 15.76
CA LYS A 261 -6.63 19.39 16.50
C LYS A 261 -6.55 18.12 15.68
N ALA A 262 -6.89 18.20 14.40
CA ALA A 262 -6.99 17.04 13.51
C ALA A 262 -5.65 16.31 13.36
N GLU A 263 -4.58 17.04 13.02
CA GLU A 263 -3.30 16.38 12.72
C GLU A 263 -2.73 15.68 13.96
N ASP A 264 -2.76 16.34 15.11
CA ASP A 264 -2.35 15.77 16.39
C ASP A 264 -3.18 14.54 16.76
N ALA A 265 -4.50 14.62 16.65
CA ALA A 265 -5.40 13.53 17.01
C ALA A 265 -5.16 12.30 16.13
N ILE A 266 -4.96 12.48 14.83
CA ILE A 266 -4.75 11.36 13.89
C ILE A 266 -3.41 10.67 14.16
N VAL A 267 -2.33 11.42 14.35
CA VAL A 267 -1.02 10.82 14.64
C VAL A 267 -1.04 10.10 15.98
N LYS A 268 -1.54 10.75 17.05
CA LYS A 268 -1.57 10.18 18.41
C LYS A 268 -2.55 9.00 18.54
N GLY A 269 -3.65 9.03 17.79
CA GLY A 269 -4.70 8.01 17.85
C GLY A 269 -4.39 6.74 17.05
N THR A 270 -3.43 6.79 16.12
CA THR A 270 -3.08 5.64 15.27
C THR A 270 -2.63 4.46 16.11
N ARG A 271 -3.33 3.32 15.96
CA ARG A 271 -3.22 2.16 16.84
C ARG A 271 -3.85 0.92 16.24
N GLU A 272 -3.63 -0.22 16.90
CA GLU A 272 -4.49 -1.40 16.78
C GLU A 272 -5.90 -1.10 17.35
N VAL A 273 -6.88 -0.90 16.47
CA VAL A 273 -8.27 -0.55 16.85
C VAL A 273 -9.04 -1.78 17.31
N ALA A 274 -8.79 -2.92 16.66
CA ALA A 274 -9.28 -4.23 17.05
C ALA A 274 -8.13 -5.25 16.88
N PRO A 275 -8.12 -6.39 17.60
CA PRO A 275 -7.07 -7.39 17.46
C PRO A 275 -6.79 -7.74 16.00
N GLY A 276 -5.53 -7.57 15.56
CA GLY A 276 -5.09 -7.81 14.19
C GLY A 276 -5.40 -6.70 13.18
N LEU A 277 -6.01 -5.59 13.59
CA LEU A 277 -6.39 -4.48 12.72
C LEU A 277 -5.88 -3.13 13.27
N VAL A 278 -4.82 -2.64 12.63
CA VAL A 278 -4.29 -1.29 12.83
C VAL A 278 -4.99 -0.34 11.86
N ILE A 279 -5.39 0.84 12.33
CA ILE A 279 -6.00 1.87 11.49
C ILE A 279 -5.21 3.16 11.61
N ALA A 280 -4.91 3.79 10.48
CA ALA A 280 -4.15 5.04 10.39
C ALA A 280 -4.68 5.97 9.29
N GLY A 281 -4.09 7.16 9.21
CA GLY A 281 -4.53 8.19 8.28
C GLY A 281 -5.97 8.63 8.55
N MET A 282 -6.64 9.15 7.53
CA MET A 282 -7.97 9.71 7.70
C MET A 282 -9.08 8.69 7.97
N GLU A 283 -8.87 7.40 7.73
CA GLU A 283 -9.85 6.38 8.14
C GLU A 283 -10.04 6.38 9.67
N LEU A 284 -8.99 6.68 10.42
CA LEU A 284 -9.06 6.81 11.88
C LEU A 284 -9.96 7.97 12.33
N ALA A 285 -10.13 9.02 11.51
CA ALA A 285 -11.02 10.13 11.83
C ALA A 285 -12.49 9.66 11.96
N GLU A 286 -12.88 8.66 11.16
CA GLU A 286 -14.21 8.04 11.23
C GLU A 286 -14.37 7.14 12.46
N VAL A 287 -13.29 6.46 12.86
CA VAL A 287 -13.26 5.65 14.07
C VAL A 287 -13.46 6.52 15.31
N ASP A 288 -12.59 7.53 15.49
CA ASP A 288 -12.51 8.30 16.72
C ASP A 288 -13.43 9.53 16.73
N GLY A 289 -14.02 9.89 15.59
CA GLY A 289 -14.79 11.12 15.45
C GLY A 289 -13.93 12.37 15.60
N SER A 290 -12.75 12.35 14.99
CA SER A 290 -11.81 13.48 15.00
C SER A 290 -12.13 14.50 13.91
N ASN A 291 -11.61 15.72 14.07
CA ASN A 291 -11.64 16.73 13.02
C ASN A 291 -10.86 16.28 11.78
N ARG A 292 -11.21 16.82 10.61
CA ARG A 292 -10.40 16.70 9.39
C ARG A 292 -9.40 17.84 9.27
N MET A 293 -8.27 17.61 8.60
CA MET A 293 -7.25 18.65 8.36
C MET A 293 -7.35 19.32 6.98
N GLY A 294 -8.03 18.72 6.00
CA GLY A 294 -8.08 19.28 4.65
C GLY A 294 -6.71 19.21 3.94
N PRO A 295 -6.26 20.27 3.24
CA PRO A 295 -5.10 20.21 2.35
C PRO A 295 -3.73 20.36 3.05
N THR A 296 -3.50 19.63 4.13
CA THR A 296 -2.19 19.47 4.80
C THR A 296 -1.92 17.99 5.06
N PHE A 297 -0.67 17.56 4.89
CA PHE A 297 -0.33 16.14 4.74
C PHE A 297 0.62 15.61 5.83
N GLY A 298 1.02 16.45 6.78
CA GLY A 298 1.96 16.08 7.85
C GLY A 298 1.46 14.89 8.66
N ALA A 299 0.19 14.92 9.08
CA ALA A 299 -0.42 13.81 9.81
C ALA A 299 -0.51 12.50 9.01
N MET A 300 -0.65 12.56 7.68
CA MET A 300 -0.72 11.33 6.89
C MET A 300 0.64 10.63 6.88
N ALA A 301 1.72 11.38 6.65
CA ALA A 301 3.07 10.84 6.73
C ALA A 301 3.37 10.26 8.12
N LEU A 302 3.17 11.06 9.17
CA LEU A 302 3.53 10.65 10.54
C LEU A 302 2.58 9.61 11.14
N SER A 303 1.29 9.58 10.78
CA SER A 303 0.42 8.47 11.17
C SER A 303 0.81 7.18 10.47
N GLY A 304 1.31 7.23 9.23
CA GLY A 304 1.91 6.05 8.59
C GLY A 304 3.14 5.52 9.33
N VAL A 305 4.02 6.42 9.79
CA VAL A 305 5.18 6.06 10.63
C VAL A 305 4.70 5.41 11.94
N LYS A 306 3.73 6.02 12.63
CA LYS A 306 3.15 5.46 13.86
C LYS A 306 2.46 4.12 13.60
N ALA A 307 1.78 3.96 12.47
CA ALA A 307 1.14 2.70 12.10
C ALA A 307 2.15 1.57 11.93
N ALA A 308 3.31 1.86 11.32
CA ALA A 308 4.39 0.89 11.20
C ALA A 308 4.88 0.46 12.59
N GLU A 309 5.08 1.40 13.52
CA GLU A 309 5.43 1.09 14.92
C GLU A 309 4.38 0.17 15.58
N GLU A 310 3.09 0.49 15.45
CA GLU A 310 2.00 -0.28 16.03
C GLU A 310 1.90 -1.69 15.43
N VAL A 311 2.04 -1.82 14.11
CA VAL A 311 2.10 -3.12 13.43
C VAL A 311 3.23 -3.98 14.00
N LEU A 312 4.43 -3.41 14.16
CA LEU A 312 5.58 -4.14 14.70
C LEU A 312 5.39 -4.54 16.17
N ASN A 313 4.79 -3.67 16.98
CA ASN A 313 4.55 -3.93 18.40
C ASN A 313 3.60 -5.12 18.62
N VAL A 314 2.60 -5.30 17.73
CA VAL A 314 1.60 -6.38 17.87
C VAL A 314 1.94 -7.62 17.05
N PHE A 315 2.89 -7.53 16.10
CA PHE A 315 3.14 -8.55 15.09
C PHE A 315 3.32 -9.96 15.66
N ASP A 316 4.26 -10.16 16.59
CA ASP A 316 4.60 -11.50 17.10
C ASP A 316 3.42 -12.12 17.88
N LEU A 317 2.65 -11.30 18.60
CA LEU A 317 1.45 -11.74 19.29
C LEU A 317 0.40 -12.24 18.29
N ARG A 318 0.11 -11.45 17.24
CA ARG A 318 -0.92 -11.80 16.26
C ARG A 318 -0.51 -12.98 15.39
N LYS A 319 0.77 -13.06 15.02
CA LYS A 319 1.35 -14.23 14.35
C LYS A 319 1.15 -15.51 15.15
N LYS A 320 1.53 -15.50 16.45
CA LYS A 320 1.33 -16.65 17.34
C LYS A 320 -0.14 -17.05 17.43
N GLN A 321 -1.06 -16.08 17.58
CA GLN A 321 -2.49 -16.35 17.63
C GLN A 321 -3.02 -16.96 16.32
N ASN A 322 -2.53 -16.50 15.17
CA ASN A 322 -2.90 -17.07 13.88
C ASN A 322 -2.42 -18.51 13.72
N GLU A 323 -1.15 -18.79 14.04
CA GLU A 323 -0.59 -20.15 13.95
C GLU A 323 -1.38 -21.15 14.80
N THR A 324 -1.88 -20.73 15.97
CA THR A 324 -2.71 -21.59 16.82
C THR A 324 -4.12 -21.84 16.27
N CYS A 325 -4.72 -20.87 15.58
CA CYS A 325 -6.08 -21.00 15.05
C CYS A 325 -6.21 -21.99 13.88
N TYR A 326 -5.12 -22.28 13.17
CA TYR A 326 -5.12 -23.18 12.01
C TYR A 326 -4.67 -24.62 12.33
N GLY A 327 -4.78 -25.04 13.60
CA GLY A 327 -4.48 -26.43 13.98
C GLY A 327 -2.99 -26.76 14.05
N GLY A 328 -2.13 -25.77 14.37
CA GLY A 328 -0.77 -25.99 14.87
C GLY A 328 0.08 -26.95 14.04
N SER A 329 0.23 -26.71 12.72
CA SER A 329 1.35 -27.23 11.92
C SER A 329 1.35 -26.65 10.50
N LEU A 330 1.49 -25.34 10.35
CA LEU A 330 2.05 -24.78 9.11
C LEU A 330 3.59 -24.91 9.16
N GLN A 331 4.07 -26.15 9.26
CA GLN A 331 5.44 -26.50 8.92
C GLN A 331 5.38 -27.38 7.67
N LYS A 332 5.67 -26.77 6.52
CA LYS A 332 6.49 -27.34 5.44
C LYS A 332 6.85 -26.26 4.44
#